data_AF-A0A7V9ZGW6-F1
#
_entry.id   AF-A0A7V9ZGW6-F1
#
_cell.length_a   1.000
_cell.length_b   1.000
_cell.length_c   1.000
_cell.angle_alpha   90.00
_cell.angle_beta   90.00
_cell.angle_gamma   90.00
#
_symmetry.space_group_name_H-M   'P 1'
#
loop_
_entity.id
_entity.type
_entity.pdbx_description
1 polymer ?
#
loop_
_entity_poly.entity_id
_entity_poly.type
_entity_poly.pdbx_seq_one_letter_code
_entity_poly.pdbx_strand_id
1 'polypeptide(L)' 'HGRPCHVCGTTVKTRVLEGRNLFWCPTCQRRR' A
#
# COMPACT_ATOMS: atom_id res chain seq x y z
N HIS A 1 11.13 5.88 -1.18
CA HIS A 1 11.04 4.66 -0.37
C HIS A 1 9.67 4.62 0.32
N GLY A 2 8.94 3.50 0.22
CA GLY A 2 7.62 3.36 0.85
C GLY A 2 7.73 3.07 2.35
N ARG A 3 6.74 3.50 3.14
CA ARG A 3 6.68 3.19 4.58
C ARG A 3 6.35 1.70 4.80
N PRO A 4 6.85 1.08 5.88
CA PRO A 4 6.41 -0.25 6.28
C PRO A 4 4.94 -0.22 6.71
N CYS A 5 4.19 -1.28 6.40
CA CYS A 5 2.83 -1.47 6.88
C CYS A 5 2.81 -1.59 8.41
N HIS A 6 1.92 -0.86 9.08
CA HIS A 6 1.78 -0.89 10.54
C HIS A 6 1.28 -2.23 11.10
N VAL A 7 0.77 -3.12 10.25
CA VAL A 7 0.23 -4.43 10.65
C VAL A 7 1.26 -5.54 10.47
N CYS A 8 1.83 -5.66 9.26
CA CYS A 8 2.70 -6.78 8.90
C CYS A 8 4.13 -6.39 8.49
N GLY A 9 4.49 -5.10 8.55
CA GLY A 9 5.81 -4.60 8.16
C GLY A 9 6.11 -4.59 6.65
N THR A 10 5.29 -5.24 5.82
CA THR A 10 5.46 -5.23 4.35
C THR A 10 5.47 -3.80 3.81
N THR A 11 6.37 -3.47 2.90
CA THR A 11 6.45 -2.15 2.27
C THR A 11 5.13 -1.79 1.58
N VAL A 12 4.53 -0.66 1.98
CA VAL A 12 3.34 -0.11 1.36
C VAL A 12 3.66 0.32 -0.07
N LYS A 13 2.83 -0.11 -1.02
CA LYS A 13 2.93 0.30 -2.42
C LYS A 13 2.15 1.60 -2.63
N THR A 14 2.63 2.39 -3.58
CA THR A 14 1.98 3.64 -4.01
C THR A 14 1.79 3.60 -5.52
N ARG A 15 0.64 4.08 -6.00
CA ARG A 15 0.34 4.25 -7.44
C ARG A 15 -0.57 5.45 -7.59
N VAL A 16 -0.39 6.23 -8.65
CA VAL A 16 -1.34 7.29 -9.02
C VAL A 16 -2.51 6.66 -9.78
N LEU A 17 -3.74 6.92 -9.33
CA LEU A 17 -5.00 6.55 -9.98
C LEU A 17 -5.86 7.81 -10.10
N GLU A 18 -6.18 8.21 -11.33
CA GLU A 18 -7.01 9.39 -11.62
C GLU A 18 -6.57 10.66 -10.86
N GLY A 19 -5.25 10.91 -10.85
CA GLY A 19 -4.65 12.06 -10.17
C GLY A 19 -4.55 11.95 -8.65
N ARG A 20 -4.88 10.80 -8.05
CA ARG A 20 -4.78 10.55 -6.61
C ARG A 20 -3.72 9.50 -6.29
N ASN A 21 -2.95 9.71 -5.22
CA ASN A 21 -2.05 8.68 -4.70
C ASN A 21 -2.85 7.62 -3.95
N LEU A 22 -2.86 6.40 -4.50
CA LEU A 22 -3.35 5.21 -3.82
C LEU A 22 -2.20 4.56 -3.06
N PHE A 23 -2.37 4.41 -1.75
CA PHE A 23 -1.45 3.68 -0.88
C PHE A 23 -2.11 2.38 -0.43
N TRP A 24 -1.43 1.24 -0.59
CA TRP A 24 -1.97 -0.04 -0.13
C TRP A 24 -0.89 -1.05 0.25
N CYS A 25 -1.23 -1.94 1.17
CA CYS A 25 -0.41 -3.08 1.55
C CYS A 25 -0.79 -4.32 0.72
N PRO A 26 0.13 -4.90 -0.09
CA PRO A 26 -0.20 -5.99 -1.00
C PRO A 26 -0.48 -7.33 -0.29
N THR A 27 -0.06 -7.47 0.96
CA THR A 27 -0.31 -8.65 1.80
C THR A 27 -1.62 -8.51 2.55
N CYS A 28 -1.82 -7.42 3.29
CA CYS A 28 -3.04 -7.22 4.10
C CYS A 28 -4.30 -6.89 3.26
N GLN A 29 -4.17 -6.20 2.12
CA GLN A 29 -5.30 -5.75 1.29
C GLN A 29 -5.46 -6.57 0.00
N ARG A 30 -5.04 -7.85 0.00
CA ARG A 30 -4.98 -8.67 -1.21
C ARG A 30 -6.34 -9.13 -1.74
N ARG A 31 -7.34 -9.31 -0.86
CA ARG A 31 -8.71 -9.77 -1.18
C ARG A 31 -9.69 -9.44 -0.05
N ARG A 32 -9.89 -8.15 0.23
CA ARG A 32 -11.06 -7.74 1.02
C ARG A 32 -12.19 -7.39 0.08
#